data_AF-A0A624UA18-F1
#
_entry.id   AF-A0A624UA18-F1
#
_cell.length_a   1.000
_cell.length_b   1.000
_cell.length_c   1.000
_cell.angle_alpha   90.00
_cell.angle_beta   90.00
_cell.angle_gamma   90.00
#
_symmetry.space_group_name_H-M   'P 1'
#
loop_
_entity.id
_entity.type
_entity.pdbx_description
1 polymer ?
#
loop_
_entity_poly.entity_id
_entity_poly.type
_entity_poly.pdbx_seq_one_letter_code
_entity_poly.pdbx_strand_id
1 'polypeptide(L)' 'MNNLMTTKQVAEFCGVSVSTVLRWNSVNRRTGQKYRPDFPDPDIKSCPNKWASRKIYRFAGVIE' A
#
# COMPACT_ATOMS: atom_id res chain seq x y z
N MET A 1 -5.81 7.82 -17.73
CA MET A 1 -4.58 7.38 -17.06
C MET A 1 -4.95 6.26 -16.08
N ASN A 2 -4.22 5.15 -16.06
CA ASN A 2 -4.45 4.09 -15.08
C ASN A 2 -4.07 4.62 -13.70
N ASN A 3 -5.07 4.93 -12.87
CA ASN A 3 -4.89 5.52 -11.53
C ASN A 3 -4.44 4.49 -10.48
N LEU A 4 -3.89 3.34 -10.91
CA LEU A 4 -3.51 2.23 -10.04
C LEU A 4 -2.01 1.96 -10.15
N MET A 5 -1.35 1.83 -9.00
CA MET A 5 0.02 1.34 -8.84
C MET A 5 0.00 -0.13 -8.43
N THR A 6 0.88 -0.92 -9.03
CA THR A 6 1.19 -2.28 -8.57
C THR A 6 2.03 -2.26 -7.29
N THR A 7 2.12 -3.40 -6.59
CA THR A 7 2.96 -3.50 -5.37
C THR A 7 4.41 -3.12 -5.66
N LYS A 8 4.92 -3.50 -6.84
CA LYS A 8 6.27 -3.18 -7.28
C LYS A 8 6.45 -1.67 -7.43
N GLN A 9 5.54 -0.99 -8.11
CA GLN A 9 5.58 0.46 -8.27
C GLN A 9 5.46 1.20 -6.94
N VAL A 10 4.63 0.71 -6.01
CA VAL A 10 4.55 1.27 -4.65
C VAL A 10 5.88 1.10 -3.91
N ALA A 11 6.48 -0.09 -4.00
CA ALA A 11 7.77 -0.38 -3.37
C ALA A 11 8.88 0.51 -3.91
N GLU A 12 8.96 0.65 -5.25
CA GLU A 12 9.91 1.55 -5.93
C GLU A 12 9.69 3.00 -5.51
N PHE A 13 8.45 3.47 -5.49
CA PHE A 13 8.12 4.84 -5.10
C PHE A 13 8.44 5.15 -3.64
N CYS A 14 8.16 4.23 -2.73
CA CYS A 14 8.45 4.38 -1.30
C CYS A 14 9.90 4.05 -0.92
N GLY A 15 10.74 3.60 -1.86
CA GLY A 15 12.13 3.22 -1.59
C GLY A 15 12.29 2.00 -0.69
N VAL A 16 11.35 1.06 -0.73
CA VAL A 16 11.34 -0.16 0.11
C VAL A 16 11.23 -1.42 -0.74
N SER A 17 11.38 -2.60 -0.12
CA SER A 17 11.15 -3.87 -0.82
C SER A 17 9.66 -4.17 -1.00
N VAL A 18 9.32 -4.96 -2.01
CA VAL A 18 7.95 -5.47 -2.24
C VAL A 18 7.43 -6.21 -1.00
N SER A 19 8.28 -7.01 -0.34
CA SER A 19 7.95 -7.74 0.88
C SER A 19 7.57 -6.80 2.03
N THR A 20 8.24 -5.65 2.14
CA THR A 20 7.89 -4.63 3.13
C THR A 20 6.48 -4.07 2.88
N VAL A 21 6.14 -3.75 1.64
CA VAL A 21 4.80 -3.26 1.27
C VAL A 21 3.71 -4.31 1.58
N LEU A 22 3.96 -5.58 1.24
CA LEU A 22 3.04 -6.67 1.58
C LEU A 22 2.88 -6.83 3.10
N ARG A 23 3.96 -6.68 3.85
CA ARG A 23 3.94 -6.75 5.32
C ARG A 23 3.15 -5.60 5.92
N TRP A 24 3.33 -4.37 5.44
CA TRP A 24 2.53 -3.20 5.86
C TRP A 24 1.04 -3.46 5.71
N ASN A 25 0.63 -4.10 4.61
CA ASN A 25 -0.75 -4.43 4.35
C ASN A 25 -1.27 -5.68 5.10
N SER A 26 -0.38 -6.47 5.70
CA SER A 26 -0.74 -7.67 6.44
C SER A 26 -1.34 -7.33 7.81
N VAL A 27 -2.25 -8.19 8.28
CA VAL A 27 -2.89 -8.05 9.58
C VAL A 27 -2.16 -8.89 10.62
N ASN A 28 -1.82 -8.28 11.75
CA ASN A 28 -1.33 -8.99 12.93
C ASN A 28 -2.49 -9.76 13.57
N ARG A 29 -2.38 -11.10 13.61
CA ARG A 29 -3.43 -11.98 14.15
C ARG A 29 -3.69 -11.80 15.65
N ARG A 30 -2.73 -11.27 16.40
CA ARG A 30 -2.87 -11.03 17.85
C ARG A 30 -3.67 -9.76 18.15
N THR A 31 -3.52 -8.72 17.32
CA THR A 31 -4.15 -7.41 17.55
C THR A 31 -5.32 -7.14 16.61
N GLY A 32 -5.45 -7.90 15.51
CA GLY A 32 -6.44 -7.67 14.45
C GLY A 32 -6.14 -6.44 13.59
N GLN A 33 -4.98 -5.80 13.76
CA GLN A 33 -4.62 -4.54 13.08
C GLN A 33 -3.51 -4.75 12.05
N LYS A 34 -3.46 -3.88 11.04
CA LYS A 34 -2.36 -3.87 10.06
C LYS A 34 -1.02 -3.58 10.74
N TYR A 35 0.07 -4.14 10.21
CA TYR A 35 1.41 -3.80 10.69
C TYR A 35 1.78 -2.33 10.44
N ARG A 36 1.16 -1.70 9.43
CA ARG A 36 1.23 -0.26 9.19
C ARG A 36 -0.20 0.28 9.04
N PRO A 37 -0.83 0.74 10.14
CA PRO A 37 -2.23 1.17 10.15
C PRO A 37 -2.54 2.33 9.20
N ASP A 38 -1.57 3.23 9.01
CA ASP A 38 -1.63 4.39 8.14
C ASP A 38 -1.39 4.06 6.65
N PHE A 39 -0.92 2.85 6.33
CA PHE A 39 -0.74 2.43 4.94
C PHE A 39 -2.10 2.13 4.29
N PRO A 40 -2.41 2.68 3.09
CA PRO A 40 -3.71 2.50 2.47
C PRO A 40 -3.98 1.05 2.07
N ASP A 41 -5.26 0.67 2.13
CA ASP A 41 -5.72 -0.62 1.59
C ASP A 41 -5.74 -0.60 0.06
N PRO A 42 -5.46 -1.76 -0.58
CA PRO A 42 -5.58 -1.91 -2.02
C PRO A 42 -7.04 -1.72 -2.47
N ASP A 43 -7.22 -1.11 -3.63
CA ASP A 43 -8.55 -0.72 -4.14
C ASP A 43 -9.32 -1.89 -4.76
N ILE A 44 -8.65 -2.97 -5.13
CA ILE A 44 -9.27 -4.16 -5.70
C ILE A 44 -9.20 -5.28 -4.67
N LYS A 45 -10.31 -5.56 -3.97
CA LYS A 45 -10.39 -6.64 -2.97
C LYS A 45 -10.03 -8.02 -3.56
N SER A 46 -10.38 -8.27 -4.82
CA SER A 46 -10.04 -9.52 -5.51
C SER A 46 -8.56 -9.62 -5.93
N CYS A 47 -7.85 -8.49 -6.00
CA CYS A 47 -6.46 -8.39 -6.43
C CYS A 47 -5.74 -7.41 -5.50
N PRO A 48 -5.31 -7.84 -4.30
CA PRO A 48 -4.73 -6.97 -3.27
C PRO A 48 -3.32 -6.45 -3.61
N ASN A 49 -2.98 -6.39 -4.90
CA ASN A 49 -1.71 -5.96 -5.45
C ASN A 49 -1.84 -4.66 -6.27
N LYS A 50 -2.98 -3.95 -6.17
CA LYS A 50 -3.22 -2.68 -6.86
C LYS A 50 -3.75 -1.62 -5.88
N TRP A 51 -3.08 -0.48 -5.85
CA TRP A 51 -3.41 0.68 -5.01
C TRP A 51 -3.72 1.90 -5.87
N ALA A 52 -4.71 2.70 -5.49
CA ALA A 52 -4.90 3.99 -6.12
C ALA A 52 -3.67 4.88 -5.90
N SER A 53 -3.07 5.38 -6.97
CA SER A 53 -1.83 6.19 -6.90
C SER A 53 -2.00 7.38 -5.95
N ARG A 54 -3.19 8.02 -5.96
CA ARG A 54 -3.53 9.13 -5.06
C ARG A 54 -3.38 8.77 -3.58
N LYS A 55 -3.80 7.56 -3.17
CA LYS A 55 -3.68 7.12 -1.77
C LYS A 55 -2.22 6.94 -1.38
N ILE A 56 -1.41 6.43 -2.30
CA ILE A 56 0.03 6.26 -2.09
C ILE A 56 0.74 7.61 -2.00
N TYR A 57 0.39 8.56 -2.87
CA TYR A 57 0.94 9.92 -2.82
C TYR A 57 0.58 10.64 -1.52
N ARG A 58 -0.66 10.50 -1.04
CA ARG A 58 -1.06 11.03 0.27
C ARG A 58 -0.30 10.35 1.41
N PHE A 59 -0.17 9.03 1.39
CA PHE A 59 0.60 8.27 2.38
C PHE A 59 2.08 8.72 2.43
N ALA A 60 2.69 8.98 1.27
CA ALA A 60 4.06 9.45 1.17
C ALA A 60 4.22 10.97 1.45
N GLY A 61 3.13 11.69 1.75
CA GLY A 61 3.16 13.13 2.03
C GLY A 61 3.43 14.00 0.80
N VAL A 62 3.23 13.48 -0.41
CA VAL A 62 3.43 14.22 -1.67
C VAL A 62 2.25 15.14 -1.99
N ILE A 63 1.06 14.78 -1.52
CA ILE A 63 -0.18 15.55 -1.70
C ILE A 63 -1.02 15.51 -0.41
N GLU A 64 -1.84 16.54 -0.20
CA GLU A 64 -2.78 16.63 0.93
C GLU A 64 -4.12 15.87 0.70
#